data_AF-A0A945TID4-F1
#
_entry.id   AF-A0A945TID4-F1
#
_cell.length_a   1.000
_cell.length_b   1.000
_cell.length_c   1.000
_cell.angle_alpha   90.00
_cell.angle_beta   90.00
_cell.angle_gamma   90.00
#
_symmetry.space_group_name_H-M   'P 1'
#
loop_
_entity.id
_entity.type
_entity.pdbx_description
1 polymer ?
#
loop_
_entity_poly.entity_id
_entity_poly.type
_entity_poly.pdbx_seq_one_letter_code
_entity_poly.pdbx_strand_id
1 'polypeptide(L)'
;MVPGSAKPARNKSKKPTIQTDTETSVDQALPCSPLSWAERLKRVFDIDISVCPLCGGTLRVIADVTDPDAIQTILAHLRQRAPPDAVHRQRPQNDLFAAS
;
A
#
# COMPACT_ATOMS: atom_id res chain seq x y z
N MET A 1 -10.44 -44.15 30.29
CA MET A 1 -9.86 -45.26 29.50
C MET A 1 -9.59 -44.71 28.09
N VAL A 2 -8.31 -44.55 27.74
CA VAL A 2 -7.68 -44.40 26.39
C VAL A 2 -8.09 -43.21 25.48
N PRO A 3 -7.23 -42.74 24.55
CA PRO A 3 -6.22 -41.73 24.85
C PRO A 3 -6.14 -40.59 23.81
N GLY A 4 -5.32 -39.58 24.11
CA GLY A 4 -4.96 -38.50 23.18
C GLY A 4 -4.10 -38.96 22.00
N SER A 5 -4.15 -38.18 20.93
CA SER A 5 -3.27 -38.22 19.75
C SER A 5 -3.50 -36.91 18.99
N ALA A 6 -2.55 -36.26 18.34
CA ALA A 6 -1.10 -36.23 18.35
C ALA A 6 -0.78 -34.95 17.56
N LYS A 7 0.16 -34.11 17.99
CA LYS A 7 0.55 -32.91 17.23
C LYS A 7 1.44 -33.30 16.05
N PRO A 8 1.21 -32.82 14.83
CA PRO A 8 2.13 -33.08 13.73
C PRO A 8 3.42 -32.27 13.91
N ALA A 9 4.53 -32.99 13.71
CA ALA A 9 5.89 -32.54 13.95
C ALA A 9 6.44 -31.66 12.82
N ARG A 10 7.25 -30.70 13.24
CA ARG A 10 8.16 -29.85 12.46
C ARG A 10 9.12 -30.70 11.62
N ASN A 11 9.10 -30.58 10.29
CA ASN A 11 10.20 -31.03 9.44
C ASN A 11 11.09 -29.84 9.02
N LYS A 12 12.31 -29.82 9.54
CA LYS A 12 13.35 -28.86 9.18
C LYS A 12 14.15 -29.47 8.03
N SER A 13 13.68 -29.29 6.81
CA SER A 13 14.43 -29.70 5.62
C SER A 13 15.59 -28.73 5.38
N LYS A 14 16.80 -29.17 5.75
CA LYS A 14 18.07 -28.60 5.28
C LYS A 14 18.55 -29.41 4.07
N LYS A 15 19.00 -28.71 3.03
CA LYS A 15 20.11 -28.98 2.08
C LYS A 15 19.73 -28.62 0.63
N PRO A 16 20.69 -28.37 -0.28
CA PRO A 16 22.15 -28.25 -0.11
C PRO A 16 22.70 -26.90 -0.60
N THR A 17 23.84 -26.50 -0.02
CA THR A 17 24.78 -25.57 -0.65
C THR A 17 25.32 -26.22 -1.92
N ILE A 18 25.10 -25.59 -3.07
CA ILE A 18 25.90 -25.79 -4.28
C ILE A 18 26.58 -24.44 -4.52
N GLN A 19 27.85 -24.37 -4.15
CA GLN A 19 28.77 -23.35 -4.63
C GLN A 19 29.28 -23.86 -5.97
N THR A 20 28.98 -23.13 -7.04
CA THR A 20 29.69 -23.23 -8.31
C THR A 20 29.85 -21.83 -8.87
N ASP A 21 31.00 -21.26 -8.53
CA ASP A 21 31.75 -20.29 -9.30
C ASP A 21 31.83 -20.71 -10.78
N THR A 22 31.06 -20.06 -11.66
CA THR A 22 31.50 -19.82 -13.04
C THR A 22 30.72 -18.65 -13.65
N GLU A 23 31.48 -17.64 -14.02
CA GLU A 23 31.07 -16.43 -14.73
C GLU A 23 30.37 -16.77 -16.05
N THR A 24 29.12 -16.34 -16.19
CA THR A 24 28.51 -16.05 -17.49
C THR A 24 27.50 -14.94 -17.26
N SER A 25 27.91 -13.73 -17.64
CA SER A 25 27.10 -12.53 -17.72
C SER A 25 25.85 -12.79 -18.55
N VAL A 26 24.73 -13.05 -17.87
CA VAL A 26 23.40 -12.82 -18.42
C VAL A 26 22.82 -11.63 -17.68
N ASP A 27 22.75 -10.52 -18.43
CA ASP A 27 21.85 -9.40 -18.27
C ASP A 27 20.73 -9.71 -17.28
N GLN A 28 20.94 -9.33 -16.01
CA GLN A 28 19.86 -9.32 -15.03
C GLN A 28 19.01 -8.11 -15.40
N ALA A 29 18.20 -8.27 -16.45
CA ALA A 29 17.06 -7.42 -16.69
C ALA A 29 16.34 -7.31 -15.35
N LEU A 30 16.43 -6.13 -14.73
CA LEU A 30 15.74 -5.85 -13.47
C LEU A 30 14.33 -6.40 -13.64
N PRO A 31 13.83 -7.24 -12.71
CA PRO A 31 12.45 -7.66 -12.80
C PRO A 31 11.63 -6.38 -12.91
N CYS A 32 10.96 -6.23 -14.05
CA CYS A 32 10.08 -5.10 -14.31
C CYS A 32 8.84 -5.36 -13.45
N SER A 33 9.03 -5.24 -12.12
CA SER A 33 8.00 -5.51 -11.14
C SER A 33 6.91 -4.48 -11.37
N PRO A 34 5.67 -4.92 -11.57
CA PRO A 34 4.58 -3.98 -11.83
C PRO A 34 4.48 -3.01 -10.66
N LEU A 35 4.48 -1.71 -10.97
CA LEU A 35 4.28 -0.66 -9.97
C LEU A 35 3.04 -0.98 -9.15
N SER A 36 3.20 -0.95 -7.83
CA SER A 36 2.09 -1.03 -6.88
C SER A 36 1.11 0.11 -7.11
N TRP A 37 -0.12 -0.06 -6.64
CA TRP A 37 -1.14 0.97 -6.76
C TRP A 37 -0.69 2.32 -6.14
N ALA A 38 -0.02 2.27 -4.98
CA ALA A 38 0.53 3.47 -4.32
C ALA A 38 1.62 4.15 -5.16
N GLU A 39 2.54 3.39 -5.75
CA GLU A 39 3.58 3.94 -6.63
C GLU A 39 3.00 4.58 -7.90
N ARG A 40 1.90 4.03 -8.43
CA ARG A 40 1.19 4.62 -9.56
C ARG A 40 0.55 5.96 -9.19
N LEU A 41 -0.09 6.06 -8.01
CA LEU A 41 -0.66 7.31 -7.52
C LEU A 41 0.42 8.39 -7.36
N LYS A 42 1.57 8.02 -6.79
CA LYS A 42 2.72 8.92 -6.66
C LYS A 42 3.22 9.39 -8.02
N ARG A 43 3.34 8.48 -8.99
CA ARG A 43 3.85 8.83 -10.33
C ARG A 43 2.91 9.73 -11.13
N VAL A 44 1.59 9.50 -11.07
CA VAL A 44 0.61 10.19 -11.93
C VAL A 44 0.06 11.45 -11.27
N PHE A 45 -0.14 11.43 -9.96
CA PHE A 45 -0.81 12.50 -9.22
C PHE A 45 0.08 13.17 -8.17
N ASP A 46 1.32 12.74 -7.99
CA ASP A 46 2.22 13.18 -6.91
C ASP A 46 1.63 12.94 -5.50
N ILE A 47 0.81 11.90 -5.35
CA ILE A 47 0.19 11.52 -4.07
C ILE A 47 0.90 10.29 -3.50
N ASP A 48 1.62 10.48 -2.39
CA ASP A 48 2.23 9.38 -1.63
C ASP A 48 1.36 8.96 -0.45
N ILE A 49 0.72 7.80 -0.56
CA ILE A 49 -0.10 7.19 0.51
C ILE A 49 0.64 6.12 1.30
N SER A 50 1.92 5.87 1.01
CA SER A 50 2.73 4.85 1.68
C SER A 50 3.34 5.35 2.99
N VAL A 51 3.30 6.67 3.24
CA VAL A 51 3.89 7.33 4.39
C VAL A 51 2.87 8.25 5.06
N CYS A 52 2.81 8.21 6.38
CA CYS A 52 1.97 9.11 7.16
C CYS A 52 2.57 10.53 7.16
N PRO A 53 1.83 11.58 6.77
CA PRO A 53 2.35 12.94 6.73
C PRO A 53 2.59 13.55 8.12
N LEU A 54 2.02 12.96 9.19
CA LEU A 54 2.14 13.47 10.56
C LEU A 54 3.35 12.88 11.29
N CYS A 55 3.64 11.60 11.09
CA CYS A 55 4.67 10.88 11.83
C CYS A 55 5.75 10.22 10.96
N GLY A 56 5.61 10.22 9.63
CA GLY A 56 6.55 9.56 8.72
C GLY A 56 6.50 8.03 8.73
N GLY A 57 5.55 7.44 9.46
CA GLY A 57 5.40 5.97 9.54
C GLY A 57 4.86 5.36 8.25
N THR A 58 5.18 4.09 8.01
CA THR A 58 4.67 3.34 6.85
C THR A 58 3.18 3.05 6.98
N LEU A 59 2.41 3.43 5.97
CA LEU A 59 0.99 3.13 5.84
C LEU A 59 0.78 1.92 4.91
N ARG A 60 -0.33 1.22 5.11
CA ARG A 60 -0.76 0.10 4.25
C ARG A 60 -2.23 0.25 3.91
N VAL A 61 -2.59 -0.03 2.66
CA VAL A 61 -3.99 -0.09 2.23
C VAL A 61 -4.61 -1.37 2.79
N ILE A 62 -5.72 -1.23 3.51
CA ILE A 62 -6.40 -2.35 4.18
C ILE A 62 -7.73 -2.75 3.51
N ALA A 63 -8.41 -1.79 2.88
CA ALA A 63 -9.68 -2.00 2.19
C ALA A 63 -9.97 -0.80 1.26
N ASP A 64 -10.75 -1.04 0.22
CA ASP A 64 -11.47 -0.01 -0.52
C ASP A 64 -12.94 0.05 -0.06
N VAL A 65 -13.54 1.24 -0.09
CA VAL A 65 -14.95 1.46 0.25
C VAL A 65 -15.64 2.03 -0.98
N THR A 66 -16.56 1.27 -1.56
CA THR A 66 -17.29 1.63 -2.79
C THR A 66 -18.78 1.87 -2.55
N ASP A 67 -19.31 1.44 -1.40
CA ASP A 67 -20.71 1.63 -1.03
C ASP A 67 -21.03 3.12 -0.74
N PRO A 68 -22.02 3.72 -1.43
CA PRO A 68 -22.30 5.14 -1.32
C PRO A 68 -22.83 5.54 0.06
N ASP A 69 -23.62 4.70 0.72
CA ASP A 69 -24.17 4.97 2.05
C ASP A 69 -23.07 4.94 3.13
N ALA A 70 -22.15 3.98 3.05
CA ALA A 70 -20.96 3.91 3.90
C ALA A 70 -20.07 5.15 3.73
N ILE A 71 -19.81 5.56 2.48
CA ILE A 71 -19.03 6.79 2.19
C ILE A 71 -19.70 8.01 2.80
N GLN A 72 -21.01 8.18 2.60
CA GLN A 72 -21.77 9.31 3.15
C GLN A 72 -21.72 9.35 4.67
N THR A 73 -21.87 8.19 5.32
CA THR A 73 -21.83 8.06 6.78
C THR A 73 -20.46 8.49 7.33
N ILE A 74 -19.37 7.99 6.73
CA ILE A 74 -17.99 8.36 7.12
C ILE A 74 -17.79 9.88 6.98
N LEU A 75 -18.18 10.45 5.84
CA LEU A 75 -18.04 11.88 5.58
C LEU A 75 -18.87 12.73 6.55
N ALA A 76 -20.09 12.31 6.90
CA ALA A 76 -20.93 13.01 7.86
C ALA A 76 -20.26 13.08 9.24
N HIS A 77 -19.68 11.98 9.73
CA HIS A 77 -18.96 11.95 10.99
C HIS A 77 -17.70 12.84 10.97
N LEU A 78 -16.96 12.87 9.86
CA LEU A 78 -15.77 13.72 9.74
C LEU A 78 -16.11 15.21 9.78
N ARG A 79 -17.21 15.63 9.14
CA ARG A 79 -17.66 17.04 9.16
C ARG A 79 -18.03 17.52 10.55
N GLN A 80 -18.68 16.67 11.35
CA GLN A 80 -19.06 17.01 12.73
C GLN A 80 -17.84 17.17 13.65
N ARG A 81 -16.74 16.48 13.34
CA ARG A 81 -15.52 16.48 14.14
C ARG A 81 -14.49 17.53 13.69
N ALA A 82 -14.66 18.09 12.51
CA ALA A 82 -13.76 19.11 11.97
C ALA A 82 -13.93 20.43 12.73
N PRO A 83 -12.84 21.08 13.19
CA PRO A 83 -12.93 22.46 13.67
C PRO A 83 -13.44 23.37 12.54
N PRO A 84 -14.18 24.44 12.85
CA PRO A 84 -14.93 25.25 11.88
C PRO A 84 -14.08 25.83 10.74
N ASP A 85 -12.75 25.90 10.91
CA ASP A 85 -11.80 26.45 9.93
C ASP A 85 -11.22 25.40 8.94
N ALA A 86 -11.44 24.10 9.17
CA ALA A 86 -10.82 23.04 8.35
C ALA A 86 -11.43 22.90 6.93
N VAL A 87 -12.52 23.62 6.63
CA VAL A 87 -13.22 23.57 5.33
C VAL A 87 -12.45 24.31 4.23
N HIS A 88 -11.44 25.13 4.56
CA HIS A 88 -10.75 25.98 3.58
C HIS A 88 -9.39 25.46 3.06
N ARG A 89 -9.06 24.17 3.21
CA ARG A 89 -8.04 23.57 2.34
C ARG A 89 -8.62 23.28 0.96
N GLN A 90 -9.00 24.32 0.23
CA GLN A 90 -9.24 24.17 -1.20
C GLN A 90 -7.91 23.85 -1.88
N ARG A 91 -7.92 22.78 -2.68
CA ARG A 91 -6.96 22.60 -3.78
C ARG A 91 -6.90 23.94 -4.54
N PRO A 92 -5.73 24.52 -4.85
CA PRO A 92 -5.69 25.47 -5.94
C PRO A 92 -6.30 24.77 -7.16
N GLN A 93 -7.38 25.32 -7.70
CA GLN A 93 -7.89 24.86 -8.98
C GLN A 93 -6.75 25.08 -9.98
N ASN A 94 -6.27 23.98 -10.56
CA ASN A 94 -5.25 24.06 -11.58
C ASN A 94 -5.97 24.59 -12.83
N ASP A 95 -5.95 25.90 -13.06
CA ASP A 95 -6.42 26.60 -14.26
C ASP A 95 -5.53 26.28 -15.49
N LEU A 96 -5.23 25.00 -15.72
CA LEU A 96 -4.38 24.54 -16.82
C LEU A 96 -5.18 24.32 -18.12
N PHE A 97 -6.51 24.38 -18.08
CA PHE A 97 -7.38 24.12 -19.24
C PHE A 97 -8.11 25.36 -19.77
N ALA A 98 -7.81 26.57 -19.29
CA ALA A 98 -8.48 27.80 -19.72
C ALA A 98 -7.77 28.55 -20.88
N ALA A 99 -6.69 27.99 -21.43
CA ALA A 99 -5.97 28.56 -22.57
C ALA A 99 -5.98 27.59 -23.77
N SER A 100 -7.07 27.60 -24.54
CA SER A 100 -7.12 27.12 -25.93
C SER A 100 -8.26 27.79 -26.67
#